data_AF-A0A4Q0PC19-F1
#
_entry.id   AF-A0A4Q0PC19-F1
#
_cell.length_a   1.000
_cell.length_b   1.000
_cell.length_c   1.000
_cell.angle_alpha   90.00
_cell.angle_beta   90.00
_cell.angle_gamma   90.00
#
_symmetry.space_group_name_H-M   'P 1'
#
loop_
_entity.id
_entity.type
_entity.pdbx_description
1 polymer ?
#
loop_
_entity_poly.entity_id
_entity_poly.type
_entity_poly.pdbx_seq_one_letter_code
_entity_poly.pdbx_strand_id
1 'polypeptide(L)'
;MIKISKATIFLLSVMLLHYSFLKAQEQNPDVFRIAFGSCNKVDLSNPFWEDMANRDPDLFIWGGDVIYADTEDMSKMEEMYAVQKSNPAYSNFIANTEILGTWDDHDYGINDGGAAYVKKQESQNLFLDFLDVPKDAPSRKREGVYNSKTYLKAGKSINVIVLDTRYFRTQLEASAGPDKRYEPHRRKNGTILGEQQWRWFKEELSEKTDFTIIMSSIQLLSAEHGFETWGNFPKEVKRFIKAVKRSKANAVLVLSGDRHISEFSKKKHERPCLPAN
;
A
#
# COMPACT_ATOMS: atom_id res chain seq x y z
N MET A 1 16.92 55.16 31.37
CA MET A 1 16.71 53.74 31.76
C MET A 1 15.26 53.37 31.47
N ILE A 2 15.00 52.58 30.43
CA ILE A 2 13.63 52.15 30.08
C ILE A 2 13.25 51.01 31.03
N LYS A 3 12.30 51.24 31.93
CA LYS A 3 11.75 50.21 32.82
C LYS A 3 10.68 49.42 32.07
N ILE A 4 11.04 48.23 31.60
CA ILE A 4 10.09 47.28 31.02
C ILE A 4 9.33 46.61 32.19
N SER A 5 8.00 46.71 32.20
CA SER A 5 7.19 46.16 33.28
C SER A 5 7.11 44.63 33.19
N LYS A 6 6.92 43.94 34.33
CA LYS A 6 6.72 42.48 34.36
C LYS A 6 5.52 42.02 33.51
N ALA A 7 4.49 42.86 33.37
CA ALA A 7 3.34 42.60 32.51
C ALA A 7 3.72 42.61 31.02
N THR A 8 4.64 43.51 30.62
CA THR A 8 5.16 43.58 29.24
C THR A 8 6.00 42.34 28.90
N ILE A 9 6.79 41.84 29.85
CA ILE A 9 7.57 40.58 29.69
C ILE A 9 6.62 39.38 29.56
N PHE A 10 5.55 39.32 30.36
CA PHE A 10 4.55 38.26 30.29
C PHE A 10 3.80 38.26 28.95
N LEU A 11 3.35 39.43 28.47
CA LEU A 11 2.70 39.57 27.16
C LEU A 11 3.63 39.20 25.99
N LEU A 12 4.90 39.59 26.06
CA LEU A 12 5.91 39.19 25.07
C LEU A 12 6.15 37.67 25.07
N SER A 13 6.21 37.04 26.24
CA SER A 13 6.35 35.58 26.35
C SER A 13 5.12 34.83 25.83
N VAL A 14 3.91 35.31 26.09
CA VAL A 14 2.66 34.73 25.55
C VAL A 14 2.56 34.90 24.04
N MET A 15 2.98 36.05 23.49
CA MET A 15 3.07 36.27 22.04
C MET A 15 4.15 35.40 21.38
N LEU A 16 5.32 35.21 22.00
CA LEU A 16 6.37 34.30 21.51
C LEU A 16 5.94 32.83 21.56
N LEU A 17 5.18 32.42 22.59
CA LEU A 17 4.55 31.11 22.67
C LEU A 17 3.48 30.91 21.58
N HIS A 18 2.64 31.92 21.32
CA HIS A 18 1.67 31.87 20.21
C HIS A 18 2.35 31.86 18.83
N TYR A 19 3.44 32.61 18.64
CA TYR A 19 4.17 32.63 17.37
C TYR A 19 4.93 31.32 17.12
N SER A 20 5.42 30.67 18.19
CA SER A 20 6.05 29.35 18.11
C SER A 20 5.02 28.24 17.86
N PHE A 21 3.80 28.37 18.39
CA PHE A 21 2.67 27.48 18.10
C PHE A 21 2.10 27.67 16.68
N LEU A 22 2.08 28.90 16.15
CA LEU A 22 1.69 29.17 14.75
C LEU A 22 2.74 28.70 13.73
N LYS A 23 3.99 28.49 14.18
CA LYS A 23 5.02 27.77 13.42
C LYS A 23 4.92 26.24 13.54
N ALA A 24 3.84 25.71 14.13
CA ALA A 24 3.46 24.32 13.90
C ALA A 24 3.18 24.15 12.40
N GLN A 25 4.23 23.70 11.69
CA GLN A 25 4.25 23.18 10.34
C GLN A 25 3.21 23.83 9.42
N GLU A 26 3.54 25.00 8.87
CA GLU A 26 2.81 25.52 7.71
C GLU A 26 2.94 24.44 6.62
N GLN A 27 1.91 23.60 6.50
CA GLN A 27 1.83 22.58 5.47
C GLN A 27 2.01 23.31 4.16
N ASN A 28 3.10 23.03 3.44
CA ASN A 28 3.24 23.52 2.09
C ASN A 28 2.02 23.02 1.30
N PRO A 29 1.08 23.91 0.91
CA PRO A 29 -0.20 23.50 0.35
C PRO A 29 -0.03 22.81 -1.01
N ASP A 30 1.17 22.88 -1.59
CA ASP A 30 1.50 22.28 -2.87
C ASP A 30 2.07 20.86 -2.78
N VAL A 31 2.43 20.39 -1.58
CA VAL A 31 3.01 19.06 -1.39
C VAL A 31 1.92 18.05 -1.07
N PHE A 32 1.88 16.96 -1.83
CA PHE A 32 1.10 15.76 -1.49
C PHE A 32 2.02 14.69 -0.90
N ARG A 33 1.79 14.30 0.35
CA ARG A 33 2.62 13.34 1.10
C ARG A 33 1.93 11.98 1.18
N ILE A 34 2.61 10.97 0.65
CA ILE A 34 2.19 9.57 0.76
C ILE A 34 3.14 8.86 1.72
N ALA A 35 2.59 8.34 2.80
CA ALA A 35 3.25 7.33 3.63
C ALA A 35 2.79 5.94 3.18
N PHE A 36 3.62 4.92 3.40
CA PHE A 36 3.23 3.53 3.16
C PHE A 36 3.97 2.61 4.12
N GLY A 37 3.39 1.46 4.40
CA GLY A 37 3.96 0.48 5.30
C GLY A 37 3.28 -0.88 5.18
N SER A 38 3.95 -1.90 5.70
CA SER A 38 3.48 -3.28 5.74
C SER A 38 4.07 -3.98 6.97
N CYS A 39 3.71 -5.23 7.19
CA CYS A 39 4.38 -6.14 8.13
C CYS A 39 4.29 -5.67 9.59
N ASN A 40 3.07 -5.45 10.04
CA ASN A 40 2.71 -5.03 11.39
C ASN A 40 2.20 -6.20 12.23
N LYS A 41 3.04 -6.62 13.18
CA LYS A 41 2.66 -7.57 14.22
C LYS A 41 1.98 -6.84 15.37
N VAL A 42 0.67 -7.00 15.50
CA VAL A 42 -0.17 -6.28 16.48
C VAL A 42 0.16 -6.57 17.95
N ASP A 43 0.84 -7.68 18.22
CA ASP A 43 1.33 -8.09 19.54
C ASP A 43 2.69 -7.47 19.89
N LEU A 44 3.34 -6.77 18.94
CA LEU A 44 4.57 -6.02 19.16
C LEU A 44 4.28 -4.52 19.24
N SER A 45 5.09 -3.82 20.03
CA SER A 45 5.05 -2.36 20.04
C SER A 45 5.48 -1.82 18.67
N ASN A 46 4.63 -0.98 18.06
CA ASN A 46 4.93 -0.28 16.83
C ASN A 46 5.12 1.22 17.11
N PRO A 47 6.38 1.70 17.25
CA PRO A 47 6.66 3.11 17.50
C PRO A 47 6.49 3.99 16.25
N PHE A 48 6.28 3.38 15.07
CA PHE A 48 6.33 4.10 13.80
C PHE A 48 5.04 4.89 13.50
N TRP A 49 3.92 4.61 14.17
CA TRP A 49 2.67 5.35 13.97
C TRP A 49 2.80 6.83 14.31
N GLU A 50 3.40 7.15 15.45
CA GLU A 50 3.62 8.54 15.87
C GLU A 50 4.63 9.24 14.97
N ASP A 51 5.70 8.54 14.60
CA ASP A 51 6.69 9.00 13.64
C ASP A 51 6.07 9.33 12.28
N MET A 52 5.16 8.49 11.78
CA MET A 52 4.44 8.74 10.53
C MET A 52 3.45 9.89 10.69
N ALA A 53 2.71 9.98 11.79
CA ALA A 53 1.80 11.09 12.08
C ALA A 53 2.54 12.44 12.06
N ASN A 54 3.74 12.50 12.65
CA ASN A 54 4.57 13.71 12.68
C ASN A 54 5.08 14.16 11.30
N ARG A 55 5.00 13.29 10.29
CA ARG A 55 5.33 13.62 8.89
C ARG A 55 4.11 14.11 8.10
N ASP A 56 2.94 14.12 8.73
CA ASP A 56 1.74 14.79 8.24
C ASP A 56 1.33 14.32 6.82
N PRO A 57 1.11 13.00 6.63
CA PRO A 57 0.74 12.44 5.34
C PRO A 57 -0.70 12.76 4.96
N ASP A 58 -0.92 13.12 3.69
CA ASP A 58 -2.27 13.23 3.11
C ASP A 58 -2.89 11.83 2.90
N LEU A 59 -2.06 10.83 2.67
CA LEU A 59 -2.45 9.44 2.39
C LEU A 59 -1.47 8.46 3.04
N PHE A 60 -2.00 7.41 3.66
CA PHE A 60 -1.24 6.22 4.00
C PHE A 60 -1.72 5.01 3.19
N ILE A 61 -0.78 4.22 2.68
CA ILE A 61 -1.07 3.01 1.91
C ILE A 61 -0.56 1.79 2.67
N TRP A 62 -1.48 0.94 3.13
CA TRP A 62 -1.14 -0.41 3.58
C TRP A 62 -0.67 -1.25 2.40
N GLY A 63 0.55 -1.77 2.48
CA GLY A 63 1.14 -2.71 1.54
C GLY A 63 0.88 -4.17 1.90
N GLY A 64 0.05 -4.46 2.88
CA GLY A 64 -0.22 -5.80 3.39
C GLY A 64 0.48 -6.13 4.71
N ASP A 65 0.20 -7.31 5.24
CA ASP A 65 0.51 -7.73 6.62
C ASP A 65 0.14 -6.66 7.64
N VAL A 66 -1.11 -6.21 7.63
CA VAL A 66 -1.69 -5.35 8.67
C VAL A 66 -1.68 -6.04 10.04
N ILE A 67 -1.88 -7.36 10.03
CA ILE A 67 -1.99 -8.33 11.12
C ILE A 67 -1.33 -9.65 10.69
N TYR A 68 -0.90 -10.46 11.66
CA TYR A 68 -0.34 -11.78 11.39
C TYR A 68 -1.31 -12.91 11.75
N ALA A 69 -2.40 -13.05 10.99
CA ALA A 69 -3.54 -13.89 11.39
C ALA A 69 -3.29 -15.40 11.23
N ASP A 70 -2.78 -15.81 10.05
CA ASP A 70 -2.44 -17.21 9.72
C ASP A 70 -3.48 -18.24 10.20
N THR A 71 -4.75 -17.98 9.92
CA THR A 71 -5.85 -18.75 10.49
C THR A 71 -7.04 -18.86 9.54
N GLU A 72 -7.74 -19.99 9.62
CA GLU A 72 -9.08 -20.17 9.03
C GLU A 72 -10.22 -19.83 10.01
N ASP A 73 -9.89 -19.48 11.25
CA ASP A 73 -10.83 -18.97 12.24
C ASP A 73 -11.05 -17.47 12.02
N MET A 74 -12.17 -17.15 11.38
CA MET A 74 -12.50 -15.76 11.00
C MET A 74 -12.79 -14.87 12.22
N SER A 75 -13.21 -15.44 13.35
CA SER A 75 -13.39 -14.66 14.59
C SER A 75 -12.05 -14.26 15.18
N LYS A 76 -11.03 -15.14 15.11
CA LYS A 76 -9.67 -14.79 15.50
C LYS A 76 -9.08 -13.69 14.61
N MET A 77 -9.29 -13.79 13.30
CA MET A 77 -8.83 -12.76 12.35
C MET A 77 -9.51 -11.40 12.62
N GLU A 78 -10.83 -11.41 12.86
CA GLU A 78 -11.60 -10.20 13.24
C GLU A 78 -11.06 -9.56 14.53
N GLU A 79 -10.77 -10.36 15.55
CA GLU A 79 -10.18 -9.88 16.81
C GLU A 79 -8.84 -9.20 16.56
N MET A 80 -7.97 -9.77 15.72
CA MET A 80 -6.66 -9.17 15.41
C MET A 80 -6.79 -7.82 14.69
N TYR A 81 -7.74 -7.67 13.76
CA TYR A 81 -8.04 -6.37 13.18
C TYR A 81 -8.56 -5.37 14.23
N ALA A 82 -9.39 -5.83 15.17
CA ALA A 82 -9.86 -4.99 16.28
C ALA A 82 -8.72 -4.54 17.20
N VAL A 83 -7.72 -5.40 17.46
CA VAL A 83 -6.50 -5.03 18.17
C VAL A 83 -5.75 -3.92 17.42
N GLN A 84 -5.56 -4.04 16.11
CA GLN A 84 -4.91 -2.98 15.33
C GLN A 84 -5.71 -1.67 15.38
N LYS A 85 -7.03 -1.71 15.18
CA LYS A 85 -7.90 -0.52 15.23
C LYS A 85 -7.93 0.16 16.60
N SER A 86 -7.80 -0.62 17.69
CA SER A 86 -7.81 -0.10 19.06
C SER A 86 -6.44 0.35 19.56
N ASN A 87 -5.37 0.11 18.81
CA ASN A 87 -4.06 0.70 19.10
C ASN A 87 -4.17 2.24 19.11
N PRO A 88 -3.89 2.94 20.23
CA PRO A 88 -4.12 4.38 20.34
C PRO A 88 -3.35 5.21 19.31
N ALA A 89 -2.11 4.82 18.99
CA ALA A 89 -1.28 5.54 18.03
C ALA A 89 -1.81 5.36 16.60
N TYR A 90 -2.22 4.14 16.23
CA TYR A 90 -2.85 3.90 14.92
C TYR A 90 -4.22 4.57 14.81
N SER A 91 -5.05 4.48 15.84
CA SER A 91 -6.37 5.12 15.89
C SER A 91 -6.27 6.63 15.70
N ASN A 92 -5.33 7.29 16.39
CA ASN A 92 -5.06 8.71 16.20
C ASN A 92 -4.52 9.04 14.80
N PHE A 93 -3.68 8.17 14.25
CA PHE A 93 -3.13 8.32 12.90
C PHE A 93 -4.24 8.28 11.83
N ILE A 94 -5.08 7.24 11.85
CA ILE A 94 -6.16 7.08 10.85
C ILE A 94 -7.30 8.09 10.99
N ALA A 95 -7.42 8.76 12.14
CA ALA A 95 -8.39 9.84 12.34
C ALA A 95 -8.08 11.09 11.51
N ASN A 96 -6.81 11.28 11.12
CA ASN A 96 -6.33 12.48 10.43
C ASN A 96 -5.70 12.19 9.07
N THR A 97 -5.57 10.92 8.68
CA THR A 97 -4.91 10.49 7.44
C THR A 97 -5.82 9.56 6.68
N GLU A 98 -6.03 9.83 5.39
CA GLU A 98 -6.79 8.92 4.54
C GLU A 98 -6.03 7.59 4.36
N ILE A 99 -6.75 6.47 4.41
CA ILE A 99 -6.18 5.13 4.30
C ILE A 99 -6.63 4.45 3.00
N LEU A 100 -5.65 4.01 2.21
CA LEU A 100 -5.84 2.98 1.18
C LEU A 100 -5.02 1.75 1.58
N GLY A 101 -5.31 0.60 0.97
CA GLY A 101 -4.60 -0.60 1.35
C GLY A 101 -4.95 -1.85 0.58
N THR A 102 -4.01 -2.79 0.62
CA THR A 102 -4.18 -4.20 0.29
C THR A 102 -3.69 -5.06 1.46
N TRP A 103 -4.02 -6.33 1.44
CA TRP A 103 -3.46 -7.33 2.35
C TRP A 103 -2.15 -7.92 1.83
N ASP A 104 -1.50 -8.72 2.67
CA ASP A 104 -0.58 -9.77 2.19
C ASP A 104 -1.00 -11.15 2.73
N ASP A 105 -0.16 -12.16 2.65
CA ASP A 105 -0.52 -13.55 3.01
C ASP A 105 -0.99 -13.71 4.45
N HIS A 106 -0.40 -12.98 5.40
CA HIS A 106 -0.77 -13.18 6.79
C HIS A 106 -2.16 -12.62 7.15
N ASP A 107 -2.60 -11.53 6.52
CA ASP A 107 -3.99 -11.03 6.65
C ASP A 107 -4.95 -11.74 5.70
N TYR A 108 -4.43 -12.29 4.60
CA TYR A 108 -5.17 -13.16 3.71
C TYR A 108 -5.53 -14.47 4.40
N GLY A 109 -4.77 -14.87 5.42
CA GLY A 109 -5.09 -15.94 6.36
C GLY A 109 -4.22 -17.18 6.25
N ILE A 110 -3.24 -17.23 5.34
CA ILE A 110 -2.27 -18.33 5.25
C ILE A 110 -1.00 -17.89 4.52
N ASN A 111 0.16 -18.19 5.10
CA ASN A 111 1.48 -17.93 4.53
C ASN A 111 1.60 -18.42 3.07
N ASP A 112 2.08 -17.55 2.18
CA ASP A 112 2.14 -17.73 0.72
C ASP A 112 0.83 -18.23 0.09
N GLY A 113 -0.30 -17.85 0.68
CA GLY A 113 -1.64 -18.17 0.21
C GLY A 113 -2.00 -17.51 -1.11
N GLY A 114 -2.83 -18.17 -1.91
CA GLY A 114 -3.32 -17.67 -3.17
C GLY A 114 -4.77 -18.08 -3.43
N ALA A 115 -5.14 -18.21 -4.71
CA ALA A 115 -6.51 -18.48 -5.14
C ALA A 115 -7.16 -19.75 -4.57
N ALA A 116 -6.37 -20.71 -4.12
CA ALA A 116 -6.84 -21.98 -3.54
C ALA A 116 -7.24 -21.87 -2.05
N TYR A 117 -6.95 -20.75 -1.39
CA TYR A 117 -7.32 -20.56 0.01
C TYR A 117 -8.84 -20.47 0.17
N VAL A 118 -9.38 -21.28 1.07
CA VAL A 118 -10.82 -21.54 1.16
C VAL A 118 -11.58 -20.41 1.88
N LYS A 119 -10.91 -19.59 2.69
CA LYS A 119 -11.50 -18.47 3.44
C LYS A 119 -11.24 -17.10 2.80
N LYS A 120 -10.81 -17.04 1.55
CA LYS A 120 -10.44 -15.78 0.89
C LYS A 120 -11.59 -14.77 0.78
N GLN A 121 -12.84 -15.23 0.67
CA GLN A 121 -14.00 -14.34 0.60
C GLN A 121 -14.35 -13.78 1.98
N GLU A 122 -14.30 -14.60 3.03
CA GLU A 122 -14.49 -14.16 4.41
C GLU A 122 -13.37 -13.18 4.82
N SER A 123 -12.12 -13.50 4.48
CA SER A 123 -10.97 -12.62 4.71
C SER A 123 -11.14 -11.29 3.96
N GLN A 124 -11.67 -11.30 2.73
CA GLN A 124 -12.02 -10.09 1.97
C GLN A 124 -12.99 -9.20 2.74
N ASN A 125 -14.03 -9.78 3.29
CA ASN A 125 -15.03 -9.03 4.03
C ASN A 125 -14.43 -8.39 5.28
N LEU A 126 -13.61 -9.13 6.04
CA LEU A 126 -12.94 -8.62 7.23
C LEU A 126 -11.94 -7.50 6.91
N PHE A 127 -11.13 -7.66 5.86
CA PHE A 127 -10.18 -6.63 5.44
C PHE A 127 -10.89 -5.35 4.97
N LEU A 128 -11.97 -5.48 4.19
CA LEU A 128 -12.75 -4.32 3.75
C LEU A 128 -13.51 -3.65 4.91
N ASP A 129 -13.92 -4.42 5.92
CA ASP A 129 -14.47 -3.90 7.17
C ASP A 129 -13.40 -3.13 7.97
N PHE A 130 -12.19 -3.67 8.09
CA PHE A 130 -11.05 -2.98 8.70
C PHE A 130 -10.71 -1.66 7.99
N LEU A 131 -10.80 -1.61 6.66
CA LEU A 131 -10.58 -0.37 5.92
C LEU A 131 -11.78 0.60 5.92
N ASP A 132 -12.83 0.31 6.69
CA ASP A 132 -14.07 1.11 6.76
C ASP A 132 -14.73 1.31 5.39
N VAL A 133 -14.57 0.36 4.46
CA VAL A 133 -15.17 0.45 3.12
C VAL A 133 -16.70 0.36 3.26
N PRO A 134 -17.49 1.27 2.67
CA PRO A 134 -18.95 1.25 2.80
C PRO A 134 -19.56 -0.10 2.38
N LYS A 135 -20.61 -0.56 3.06
CA LYS A 135 -21.23 -1.88 2.83
C LYS A 135 -21.83 -2.04 1.43
N ASP A 136 -22.20 -0.94 0.78
CA ASP A 136 -22.75 -0.90 -0.58
C ASP A 136 -21.71 -0.65 -1.68
N ALA A 137 -20.44 -0.42 -1.30
CA ALA A 137 -19.35 -0.08 -2.21
C ALA A 137 -19.17 -1.15 -3.32
N PRO A 138 -18.90 -0.73 -4.57
CA PRO A 138 -18.67 -1.68 -5.68
C PRO A 138 -17.55 -2.69 -5.43
N SER A 139 -16.51 -2.31 -4.65
CA SER A 139 -15.40 -3.20 -4.28
C SER A 139 -15.85 -4.43 -3.48
N ARG A 140 -16.95 -4.34 -2.71
CA ARG A 140 -17.54 -5.48 -1.98
C ARG A 140 -18.30 -6.46 -2.88
N LYS A 141 -18.56 -6.08 -4.13
CA LYS A 141 -19.32 -6.89 -5.11
C LYS A 141 -18.42 -7.57 -6.13
N ARG A 142 -17.09 -7.45 -5.98
CA ARG A 142 -16.10 -8.12 -6.83
C ARG A 142 -15.17 -8.97 -5.99
N GLU A 143 -14.51 -9.90 -6.65
CA GLU A 143 -13.43 -10.69 -6.07
C GLU A 143 -12.16 -9.84 -5.91
N GLY A 144 -11.47 -9.97 -4.78
CA GLY A 144 -10.24 -9.26 -4.44
C GLY A 144 -10.44 -7.86 -3.84
N VAL A 145 -9.40 -7.35 -3.17
CA VAL A 145 -9.41 -6.07 -2.42
C VAL A 145 -8.77 -4.90 -3.16
N TYR A 146 -8.31 -5.11 -4.38
CA TYR A 146 -7.69 -4.07 -5.20
C TYR A 146 -8.59 -2.84 -5.35
N ASN A 147 -8.02 -1.64 -5.43
CA ASN A 147 -8.75 -0.38 -5.58
C ASN A 147 -7.82 0.71 -6.15
N SER A 148 -8.39 1.88 -6.44
CA SER A 148 -7.62 3.05 -6.88
C SER A 148 -8.31 4.33 -6.44
N LYS A 149 -7.53 5.40 -6.38
CA LYS A 149 -8.03 6.76 -6.21
C LYS A 149 -7.07 7.75 -6.86
N THR A 150 -7.64 8.73 -7.56
CA THR A 150 -6.88 9.84 -8.13
C THR A 150 -7.03 11.08 -7.26
N TYR A 151 -5.91 11.72 -6.96
CA TYR A 151 -5.83 12.95 -6.20
C TYR A 151 -5.38 14.12 -7.09
N LEU A 152 -5.82 15.33 -6.74
CA LEU A 152 -5.38 16.57 -7.37
C LEU A 152 -4.74 17.46 -6.31
N LYS A 153 -3.49 17.88 -6.55
CA LYS A 153 -2.74 18.79 -5.67
C LYS A 153 -1.88 19.71 -6.52
N ALA A 154 -1.91 21.02 -6.27
CA ALA A 154 -1.14 22.02 -7.03
C ALA A 154 -1.24 21.88 -8.56
N GLY A 155 -2.43 21.55 -9.08
CA GLY A 155 -2.64 21.34 -10.52
C GLY A 155 -2.00 20.08 -11.10
N LYS A 156 -1.52 19.16 -10.26
CA LYS A 156 -0.97 17.85 -10.63
C LYS A 156 -1.89 16.73 -10.22
N SER A 157 -1.99 15.73 -11.09
CA SER A 157 -2.79 14.52 -10.88
C SER A 157 -1.92 13.34 -10.42
N ILE A 158 -2.34 12.68 -9.35
CA ILE A 158 -1.65 11.53 -8.75
C ILE A 158 -2.63 10.37 -8.73
N ASN A 159 -2.41 9.37 -9.58
CA ASN A 159 -3.20 8.13 -9.53
C ASN A 159 -2.53 7.14 -8.57
N VAL A 160 -3.23 6.74 -7.53
CA VAL A 160 -2.80 5.67 -6.62
C VAL A 160 -3.60 4.42 -6.96
N ILE A 161 -2.90 3.38 -7.37
CA ILE A 161 -3.46 2.07 -7.73
C ILE A 161 -2.95 1.06 -6.71
N VAL A 162 -3.86 0.35 -6.06
CA VAL A 162 -3.52 -0.69 -5.10
C VAL A 162 -3.94 -2.05 -5.66
N LEU A 163 -2.96 -2.94 -5.80
CA LEU A 163 -3.15 -4.29 -6.31
C LEU A 163 -3.41 -5.28 -5.16
N ASP A 164 -4.10 -6.33 -5.51
CA ASP A 164 -4.27 -7.56 -4.74
C ASP A 164 -3.49 -8.65 -5.46
N THR A 165 -2.45 -9.18 -4.82
CA THR A 165 -1.55 -10.18 -5.38
C THR A 165 -1.78 -11.57 -4.77
N ARG A 166 -2.91 -11.77 -4.08
CA ARG A 166 -3.28 -13.02 -3.39
C ARG A 166 -4.52 -13.67 -4.00
N TYR A 167 -5.62 -12.94 -4.12
CA TYR A 167 -6.96 -13.51 -4.36
C TYR A 167 -7.04 -14.39 -5.61
N PHE A 168 -6.36 -13.98 -6.68
CA PHE A 168 -6.34 -14.69 -7.96
C PHE A 168 -5.04 -15.46 -8.21
N ARG A 169 -4.05 -15.31 -7.33
CA ARG A 169 -2.71 -15.83 -7.59
C ARG A 169 -2.72 -17.34 -7.59
N THR A 170 -2.27 -17.94 -8.69
CA THR A 170 -2.09 -19.38 -8.78
C THR A 170 -0.98 -19.85 -7.84
N GLN A 171 -0.99 -21.14 -7.49
CA GLN A 171 -0.02 -21.74 -6.57
C GLN A 171 1.44 -21.47 -6.98
N LEU A 172 2.32 -21.25 -5.99
CA LEU A 172 3.77 -21.14 -6.21
C LEU A 172 4.37 -22.51 -6.52
N GLU A 173 5.42 -22.54 -7.34
CA GLU A 173 6.20 -23.75 -7.59
C GLU A 173 7.37 -23.81 -6.61
N ALA A 174 7.41 -24.86 -5.78
CA ALA A 174 8.52 -25.11 -4.86
C ALA A 174 9.82 -25.31 -5.65
N SER A 175 10.93 -24.76 -5.15
CA SER A 175 12.23 -24.99 -5.79
C SER A 175 12.66 -26.45 -5.64
N ALA A 176 13.34 -26.98 -6.66
CA ALA A 176 14.03 -28.26 -6.57
C ALA A 176 15.35 -28.18 -5.79
N GLY A 177 15.93 -26.98 -5.66
CA GLY A 177 17.17 -26.75 -4.94
C GLY A 177 16.93 -26.25 -3.50
N PRO A 178 17.87 -26.49 -2.57
CA PRO A 178 17.70 -26.09 -1.17
C PRO A 178 17.84 -24.57 -0.94
N ASP A 179 18.43 -23.84 -1.88
CA ASP A 179 18.79 -22.43 -1.70
C ASP A 179 17.60 -21.47 -1.87
N LYS A 180 16.49 -21.92 -2.45
CA LYS A 180 15.30 -21.11 -2.71
C LYS A 180 14.05 -21.86 -2.25
N ARG A 181 13.07 -21.14 -1.70
CA ARG A 181 11.77 -21.72 -1.37
C ARG A 181 10.94 -21.95 -2.63
N TYR A 182 10.99 -20.99 -3.55
CA TYR A 182 10.23 -21.01 -4.80
C TYR A 182 11.10 -20.79 -6.03
N GLU A 183 10.69 -21.37 -7.15
CA GLU A 183 11.30 -21.14 -8.46
C GLU A 183 10.30 -20.47 -9.42
N PRO A 184 10.77 -19.83 -10.51
CA PRO A 184 9.89 -19.29 -11.53
C PRO A 184 8.99 -20.36 -12.14
N HIS A 185 7.69 -20.09 -12.15
CA HIS A 185 6.65 -21.00 -12.59
C HIS A 185 6.88 -21.46 -14.04
N ARG A 186 7.05 -22.77 -14.22
CA ARG A 186 7.34 -23.40 -15.51
C ARG A 186 6.08 -23.55 -16.35
N ARG A 187 4.91 -23.73 -15.74
CA ARG A 187 3.66 -23.90 -16.49
C ARG A 187 3.18 -22.59 -17.11
N LYS A 188 2.50 -22.71 -18.25
CA LYS A 188 2.17 -21.56 -19.11
C LYS A 188 1.04 -20.66 -18.57
N ASN A 189 0.25 -21.11 -17.60
CA ASN A 189 -1.02 -20.51 -17.17
C ASN A 189 -1.00 -19.89 -15.76
N GLY A 190 0.18 -19.73 -15.14
CA GLY A 190 0.26 -19.03 -13.84
C GLY A 190 -0.11 -17.55 -13.96
N THR A 191 -0.81 -17.02 -12.95
CA THR A 191 -1.20 -15.61 -12.86
C THR A 191 -1.10 -15.12 -11.41
N ILE A 192 -0.92 -13.80 -11.25
CA ILE A 192 -0.97 -13.11 -9.96
C ILE A 192 -2.30 -12.38 -9.83
N LEU A 193 -2.62 -11.52 -10.81
CA LEU A 193 -3.81 -10.67 -10.73
C LEU A 193 -5.09 -11.36 -11.25
N GLY A 194 -4.97 -12.41 -12.05
CA GLY A 194 -6.11 -12.96 -12.78
C GLY A 194 -6.68 -12.01 -13.83
N GLU A 195 -7.51 -12.52 -14.74
CA GLU A 195 -7.96 -11.72 -15.90
C GLU A 195 -8.90 -10.57 -15.53
N GLN A 196 -9.68 -10.72 -14.46
CA GLN A 196 -10.60 -9.67 -13.99
C GLN A 196 -9.83 -8.42 -13.55
N GLN A 197 -8.90 -8.58 -12.62
CA GLN A 197 -8.09 -7.47 -12.12
C GLN A 197 -7.10 -6.97 -13.19
N TRP A 198 -6.58 -7.83 -14.06
CA TRP A 198 -5.77 -7.36 -15.20
C TRP A 198 -6.54 -6.45 -16.14
N ARG A 199 -7.83 -6.71 -16.37
CA ARG A 199 -8.67 -5.83 -17.19
C ARG A 199 -8.84 -4.48 -16.51
N TRP A 200 -9.26 -4.51 -15.25
CA TRP A 200 -9.40 -3.31 -14.41
C TRP A 200 -8.10 -2.50 -14.35
N PHE A 201 -6.95 -3.13 -14.10
CA PHE A 201 -5.65 -2.45 -14.00
C PHE A 201 -5.27 -1.72 -15.30
N LYS A 202 -5.61 -2.28 -16.47
CA LYS A 202 -5.37 -1.60 -17.75
C LYS A 202 -6.30 -0.39 -17.95
N GLU A 203 -7.51 -0.43 -17.41
CA GLU A 203 -8.45 0.70 -17.42
C GLU A 203 -7.95 1.81 -16.49
N GLU A 204 -7.48 1.50 -15.28
CA GLU A 204 -6.87 2.50 -14.38
C GLU A 204 -5.63 3.18 -14.99
N LEU A 205 -4.91 2.46 -15.85
CA LEU A 205 -3.75 2.97 -16.58
C LEU A 205 -4.12 3.73 -17.88
N SER A 206 -5.38 3.73 -18.32
CA SER A 206 -5.76 4.41 -19.57
C SER A 206 -5.87 5.92 -19.43
N GLU A 207 -6.10 6.40 -18.21
CA GLU A 207 -6.16 7.82 -17.88
C GLU A 207 -4.75 8.43 -17.80
N LYS A 208 -4.63 9.66 -18.30
CA LYS A 208 -3.36 10.39 -18.25
C LYS A 208 -3.24 11.05 -16.87
N THR A 209 -2.19 10.70 -16.14
CA THR A 209 -1.82 11.34 -14.87
C THR A 209 -0.38 11.82 -14.86
N ASP A 210 -0.06 12.81 -14.03
CA ASP A 210 1.30 13.33 -13.85
C ASP A 210 2.17 12.31 -13.09
N PHE A 211 1.60 11.68 -12.06
CA PHE A 211 2.23 10.64 -11.24
C PHE A 211 1.33 9.42 -11.12
N THR A 212 1.93 8.24 -11.09
CA THR A 212 1.21 6.98 -10.85
C THR A 212 1.96 6.16 -9.81
N ILE A 213 1.33 5.93 -8.67
CA ILE A 213 1.86 5.11 -7.58
C ILE A 213 1.11 3.78 -7.60
N ILE A 214 1.84 2.68 -7.68
CA ILE A 214 1.27 1.33 -7.72
C ILE A 214 1.74 0.58 -6.49
N MET A 215 0.82 0.22 -5.60
CA MET A 215 1.10 -0.64 -4.45
C MET A 215 0.87 -2.10 -4.84
N SER A 216 1.85 -2.95 -4.58
CA SER A 216 1.81 -4.40 -4.70
C SER A 216 2.22 -4.99 -3.36
N SER A 217 1.56 -6.03 -2.84
CA SER A 217 1.96 -6.54 -1.52
C SER A 217 3.36 -7.16 -1.55
N ILE A 218 3.65 -7.92 -2.60
CA ILE A 218 4.95 -8.55 -2.85
C ILE A 218 5.84 -7.77 -3.84
N GLN A 219 7.15 -8.00 -3.78
CA GLN A 219 8.14 -7.32 -4.62
C GLN A 219 7.94 -7.59 -6.12
N LEU A 220 8.04 -6.55 -6.96
CA LEU A 220 7.90 -6.67 -8.42
C LEU A 220 9.22 -7.01 -9.14
N LEU A 221 10.31 -6.31 -8.80
CA LEU A 221 11.58 -6.36 -9.55
C LEU A 221 12.65 -7.22 -8.89
N SER A 222 12.66 -7.28 -7.56
CA SER A 222 13.59 -8.11 -6.80
C SER A 222 13.08 -9.55 -6.79
N ALA A 223 13.90 -10.48 -7.28
CA ALA A 223 13.48 -11.87 -7.49
C ALA A 223 14.55 -12.93 -7.19
N GLU A 224 15.78 -12.52 -6.86
CA GLU A 224 16.88 -13.47 -6.68
C GLU A 224 16.89 -14.15 -5.31
N HIS A 225 16.17 -13.59 -4.33
CA HIS A 225 16.15 -14.04 -2.94
C HIS A 225 15.43 -15.38 -2.70
N GLY A 226 14.70 -15.92 -3.70
CA GLY A 226 14.11 -17.27 -3.62
C GLY A 226 12.84 -17.40 -2.76
N PHE A 227 12.32 -16.31 -2.23
CA PHE A 227 11.00 -16.25 -1.57
C PHE A 227 9.94 -15.81 -2.57
N GLU A 228 8.71 -15.59 -2.11
CA GLU A 228 7.63 -15.12 -2.96
C GLU A 228 7.89 -13.71 -3.52
N THR A 229 7.53 -13.52 -4.79
CA THR A 229 7.75 -12.31 -5.57
C THR A 229 6.98 -12.43 -6.89
N TRP A 230 6.77 -11.31 -7.59
CA TRP A 230 6.32 -11.37 -8.98
C TRP A 230 7.27 -12.17 -9.87
N GLY A 231 8.56 -12.25 -9.51
CA GLY A 231 9.56 -13.05 -10.19
C GLY A 231 9.21 -14.55 -10.30
N ASN A 232 8.36 -15.07 -9.41
CA ASN A 232 7.83 -16.43 -9.54
C ASN A 232 6.90 -16.57 -10.76
N PHE A 233 6.38 -15.48 -11.31
CA PHE A 233 5.54 -15.44 -12.51
C PHE A 233 6.13 -14.52 -13.59
N PRO A 234 7.20 -14.92 -14.31
CA PRO A 234 7.90 -14.05 -15.26
C PRO A 234 7.02 -13.47 -16.38
N LYS A 235 5.93 -14.17 -16.74
CA LYS A 235 4.96 -13.67 -17.73
C LYS A 235 4.14 -12.50 -17.18
N GLU A 236 3.76 -12.55 -15.92
CA GLU A 236 3.01 -11.48 -15.25
C GLU A 236 3.91 -10.24 -15.09
N VAL A 237 5.19 -10.41 -14.76
CA VAL A 237 6.19 -9.31 -14.78
C VAL A 237 6.26 -8.66 -16.16
N LYS A 238 6.39 -9.47 -17.23
CA LYS A 238 6.42 -8.95 -18.61
C LYS A 238 5.11 -8.26 -18.98
N ARG A 239 3.97 -8.79 -18.56
CA ARG A 239 2.63 -8.23 -18.80
C ARG A 239 2.47 -6.89 -18.08
N PHE A 240 2.91 -6.80 -16.82
CA PHE A 240 2.92 -5.56 -16.03
C PHE A 240 3.74 -4.47 -16.72
N ILE A 241 5.01 -4.77 -17.01
CA ILE A 241 5.92 -3.83 -17.67
C ILE A 241 5.31 -3.38 -19.01
N LYS A 242 4.75 -4.31 -19.79
CA LYS A 242 4.11 -3.98 -21.07
C LYS A 242 2.88 -3.10 -20.92
N ALA A 243 2.03 -3.34 -19.90
CA ALA A 243 0.86 -2.51 -19.62
C ALA A 243 1.30 -1.08 -19.28
N VAL A 244 2.23 -0.92 -18.33
CA VAL A 244 2.76 0.40 -17.94
C VAL A 244 3.43 1.11 -19.12
N LYS A 245 4.23 0.42 -19.93
CA LYS A 245 4.88 1.03 -21.12
C LYS A 245 3.89 1.53 -22.18
N ARG A 246 2.71 0.92 -22.28
CA ARG A 246 1.66 1.26 -23.27
C ARG A 246 0.61 2.21 -22.72
N SER A 247 0.63 2.45 -21.41
CA SER A 247 -0.32 3.31 -20.71
C SER A 247 -0.04 4.79 -20.92
N LYS A 248 -0.96 5.65 -20.46
CA LYS A 248 -0.77 7.09 -20.37
C LYS A 248 -0.22 7.54 -19.00
N ALA A 249 0.02 6.60 -18.09
CA ALA A 249 0.60 6.83 -16.77
C ALA A 249 2.02 7.41 -16.87
N ASN A 250 2.32 8.44 -16.09
CA ASN A 250 3.64 9.07 -16.04
C ASN A 250 4.25 8.93 -14.65
N ALA A 251 5.58 9.10 -14.58
CA ALA A 251 6.36 9.01 -13.34
C ALA A 251 5.94 7.82 -12.44
N VAL A 252 5.91 6.62 -13.03
CA VAL A 252 5.40 5.43 -12.35
C VAL A 252 6.37 4.95 -11.28
N LEU A 253 5.90 4.85 -10.04
CA LEU A 253 6.60 4.24 -8.91
C LEU A 253 5.82 3.02 -8.45
N VAL A 254 6.53 1.93 -8.17
CA VAL A 254 5.95 0.71 -7.59
C VAL A 254 6.47 0.56 -6.17
N LEU A 255 5.54 0.38 -5.23
CA LEU A 255 5.80 0.17 -3.81
C LEU A 255 5.48 -1.29 -3.45
N SER A 256 6.17 -1.83 -2.44
CA SER A 256 5.89 -3.18 -1.94
C SER A 256 6.33 -3.42 -0.50
N GLY A 257 5.77 -4.48 0.11
CA GLY A 257 6.05 -4.97 1.45
C GLY A 257 6.75 -6.33 1.48
N ASP A 258 6.23 -7.25 2.31
CA ASP A 258 6.63 -8.67 2.51
C ASP A 258 8.02 -8.91 3.14
N ARG A 259 9.07 -8.24 2.67
CA ARG A 259 10.45 -8.71 2.91
C ARG A 259 11.13 -8.29 4.21
N HIS A 260 10.47 -7.47 5.03
CA HIS A 260 11.02 -6.93 6.30
C HIS A 260 12.37 -6.19 6.14
N ILE A 261 12.61 -5.63 4.95
CA ILE A 261 13.79 -4.82 4.62
C ILE A 261 13.37 -3.65 3.72
N SER A 262 14.20 -2.61 3.67
CA SER A 262 14.04 -1.54 2.68
C SER A 262 14.99 -1.76 1.50
N GLU A 263 14.46 -1.67 0.28
CA GLU A 263 15.23 -1.79 -0.96
C GLU A 263 14.71 -0.76 -1.98
N PHE A 264 15.62 -0.23 -2.81
CA PHE A 264 15.27 0.52 -4.02
C PHE A 264 15.81 -0.19 -5.25
N SER A 265 14.93 -0.74 -6.07
CA SER A 265 15.29 -1.33 -7.37
C SER A 265 14.90 -0.40 -8.51
N LYS A 266 15.73 -0.34 -9.56
CA LYS A 266 15.43 0.45 -10.77
C LYS A 266 15.61 -0.40 -12.02
N LYS A 267 14.62 -0.36 -12.91
CA LYS A 267 14.72 -0.97 -14.24
C LYS A 267 14.45 0.07 -15.32
N LYS A 268 15.51 0.44 -16.06
CA LYS A 268 15.40 1.38 -17.19
C LYS A 268 14.65 0.71 -18.34
N HIS A 269 13.66 1.41 -18.89
CA HIS A 269 12.96 0.99 -20.11
C HIS A 269 12.73 2.20 -21.01
N GLU A 270 13.04 2.05 -22.29
CA GLU A 270 12.67 3.02 -23.31
C GLU A 270 11.17 2.91 -23.58
N ARG A 271 10.42 4.02 -23.44
CA ARG A 271 9.06 4.11 -23.99
C ARG A 271 9.22 4.30 -25.49
N PRO A 272 8.71 3.39 -26.35
CA PRO A 272 8.61 3.70 -27.76
C PRO A 272 7.75 4.96 -27.90
N CYS A 273 8.19 5.93 -28.71
CA CYS A 273 7.38 7.10 -29.03
C CYS A 273 6.00 6.62 -29.49
N LEU A 274 4.96 6.93 -28.73
CA LEU A 274 3.60 6.73 -29.23
C LEU A 274 3.45 7.71 -30.41
N PRO A 275 2.95 7.27 -31.58
CA PRO A 275 2.64 8.20 -32.65
C PRO A 275 1.69 9.26 -32.10
N ALA A 276 2.01 10.53 -32.35
CA ALA A 276 1.10 11.62 -32.05
C ALA A 276 -0.18 11.38 -32.87
N ASN A 277 -1.30 11.17 -32.18
CA ASN A 277 -2.63 11.21 -32.79
C ASN A 277 -3.06 12.68 -32.94
#